data_AF-A0A177Y1H6-F1
#
_entry.id   AF-A0A177Y1H6-F1
#
_cell.length_a   1.000
_cell.length_b   1.000
_cell.length_c   1.000
_cell.angle_alpha   90.00
_cell.angle_beta   90.00
_cell.angle_gamma   90.00
#
_symmetry.space_group_name_H-M   'P 1'
#
loop_
_entity.id
_entity.type
_entity.pdbx_description
1 polymer ?
#
loop_
_entity_poly.entity_id
_entity_poly.type
_entity_poly.pdbx_seq_one_letter_code
_entity_poly.pdbx_strand_id
1 'polypeptide(L)'
;MPNIKLRGRQLDEAIQLEVELIRAEGTVNEITAVLIHRRLKSKGIIDGQVSTLSTKRRKDIIAQANAEYLRGLGMSNSEEKIFLSRNSKAAYLARIKRQNKEIQRLKDQLSTNTHTLISIIRMLKVTTPIPIESILSDFLIAELRKAEDNPD
;
A
#
# COMPACT_ATOMS: atom_id res chain seq x y z
N MET A 1 8.07 -35.52 -1.58
CA MET A 1 7.94 -34.68 -2.78
C MET A 1 9.15 -34.92 -3.67
N PRO A 2 8.99 -35.18 -4.97
CA PRO A 2 10.12 -35.42 -5.86
C PRO A 2 11.04 -34.20 -5.91
N ASN A 3 12.35 -34.43 -5.79
CA ASN A 3 13.40 -33.42 -5.75
C ASN A 3 13.69 -32.95 -7.19
N ILE A 4 12.87 -32.05 -7.72
CA ILE A 4 13.01 -31.52 -9.08
C ILE A 4 14.05 -30.39 -9.04
N LYS A 5 15.29 -30.73 -9.40
CA LYS A 5 16.40 -29.77 -9.45
C LYS A 5 16.34 -28.99 -10.75
N LEU A 6 15.68 -27.82 -10.73
CA LEU A 6 15.59 -26.95 -11.90
C LEU A 6 16.90 -26.21 -12.15
N ARG A 7 17.26 -26.05 -13.43
CA ARG A 7 18.47 -25.34 -13.86
C ARG A 7 18.15 -24.42 -15.04
N GLY A 8 19.00 -23.43 -15.27
CA GLY A 8 18.88 -22.50 -16.40
C GLY A 8 17.52 -21.79 -16.42
N ARG A 9 16.85 -21.83 -17.58
CA ARG A 9 15.58 -21.13 -17.84
C ARG A 9 14.43 -21.58 -16.92
N GLN A 10 14.35 -22.87 -16.59
CA GLN A 10 13.30 -23.38 -15.71
C GLN A 10 13.41 -22.84 -14.29
N LEU A 11 14.65 -22.59 -13.82
CA LEU A 11 14.87 -21.94 -12.53
C LEU A 11 14.49 -20.45 -12.59
N ASP A 12 14.71 -19.78 -13.71
CA ASP A 12 14.32 -18.38 -13.89
C ASP A 12 12.79 -18.22 -13.85
N GLU A 13 12.06 -19.14 -14.49
CA GLU A 13 10.59 -19.20 -14.44
C GLU A 13 10.08 -19.48 -13.01
N ALA A 14 10.70 -20.42 -12.30
CA ALA A 14 10.36 -20.70 -10.90
C ALA A 14 10.60 -19.49 -9.98
N ILE A 15 11.66 -18.70 -10.22
CA ILE A 15 11.93 -17.46 -9.49
C ILE A 15 10.84 -16.43 -9.75
N GLN A 16 10.42 -16.27 -11.01
CA GLN A 16 9.38 -15.32 -11.39
C GLN A 16 8.03 -15.67 -10.73
N LEU A 17 7.65 -16.95 -10.75
CA LEU A 17 6.46 -17.43 -10.04
C LEU A 17 6.55 -17.20 -8.53
N GLU A 18 7.72 -17.42 -7.92
CA GLU A 18 7.89 -17.18 -6.49
C GLU A 18 7.75 -15.70 -6.12
N VAL A 19 8.27 -14.81 -6.98
CA VAL A 19 8.14 -13.36 -6.85
C VAL A 19 6.67 -12.94 -6.90
N GLU A 20 5.89 -13.47 -7.83
CA GLU A 20 4.45 -13.21 -7.95
C GLU A 20 3.67 -13.72 -6.74
N LEU A 21 3.99 -14.92 -6.24
CA LEU A 21 3.38 -15.46 -5.02
C LEU A 21 3.66 -14.60 -3.79
N ILE A 22 4.92 -14.20 -3.59
CA ILE A 22 5.31 -13.31 -2.48
C ILE A 22 4.56 -11.98 -2.58
N ARG A 23 4.38 -11.44 -3.79
CA ARG A 23 3.62 -10.21 -4.02
C ARG A 23 2.14 -10.40 -3.67
N ALA A 24 1.53 -11.51 -4.08
CA ALA A 24 0.13 -11.81 -3.80
C ALA A 24 -0.15 -12.01 -2.30
N GLU A 25 0.82 -12.56 -1.56
CA GLU A 25 0.71 -12.73 -0.10
C GLU A 25 0.72 -11.39 0.66
N GLY A 26 1.36 -10.34 0.13
CA GLY A 26 1.37 -9.01 0.73
C GLY A 26 2.04 -8.91 2.11
N THR A 27 2.76 -9.94 2.55
CA THR A 27 3.35 -10.02 3.90
C THR A 27 4.69 -9.30 4.04
N VAL A 28 5.33 -8.94 2.92
CA VAL A 28 6.68 -8.38 2.91
C VAL A 28 6.74 -7.04 2.19
N ASN A 29 7.53 -6.12 2.75
CA ASN A 29 7.76 -4.79 2.19
C ASN A 29 8.78 -4.78 1.03
N GLU A 30 9.56 -5.85 0.87
CA GLU A 30 10.56 -6.01 -0.18
C GLU A 30 10.81 -7.48 -0.47
N ILE A 31 10.91 -7.79 -1.76
CA ILE A 31 11.27 -9.12 -2.22
C ILE A 31 12.79 -9.20 -2.28
N THR A 32 13.39 -10.01 -1.39
CA THR A 32 14.85 -10.19 -1.33
C THR A 32 15.28 -11.54 -1.90
N ALA A 33 16.49 -11.60 -2.45
CA ALA A 33 17.07 -12.86 -2.95
C ALA A 33 17.17 -13.93 -1.85
N VAL A 34 17.41 -13.54 -0.59
CA VAL A 34 17.46 -14.47 0.55
C VAL A 34 16.09 -15.09 0.83
N LEU A 35 15.02 -14.31 0.75
CA LEU A 35 13.65 -14.79 0.95
C LEU A 35 13.26 -15.81 -0.14
N ILE A 36 13.49 -15.45 -1.41
CA ILE A 36 13.23 -16.33 -2.54
C ILE A 36 14.05 -17.62 -2.42
N HIS A 37 15.35 -17.50 -2.09
CA HIS A 37 16.21 -18.67 -1.90
C HIS A 37 15.67 -19.62 -0.83
N ARG A 38 15.27 -19.08 0.33
CA ARG A 38 14.72 -19.88 1.43
C ARG A 38 13.46 -20.62 1.00
N ARG A 39 12.56 -19.97 0.26
CA ARG A 39 11.30 -20.55 -0.23
C ARG A 39 11.53 -21.59 -1.32
N LEU A 40 12.42 -21.33 -2.27
CA LEU A 40 12.79 -22.31 -3.31
C LEU A 40 13.50 -23.53 -2.70
N LYS A 41 14.32 -23.32 -1.66
CA LYS A 41 14.99 -24.41 -0.94
C LYS A 41 14.00 -25.24 -0.12
N SER A 42 13.04 -24.63 0.56
CA SER A 42 12.01 -25.37 1.31
C SER A 42 11.10 -26.19 0.39
N LYS A 43 10.88 -25.73 -0.85
CA LYS A 43 10.15 -26.46 -1.90
C LYS A 43 10.98 -27.56 -2.58
N GLY A 44 12.27 -27.70 -2.25
CA GLY A 44 13.17 -28.68 -2.87
C GLY A 44 13.53 -28.37 -4.33
N ILE A 45 13.34 -27.13 -4.78
CA ILE A 45 13.62 -26.71 -6.16
C ILE A 45 15.11 -26.43 -6.37
N ILE A 46 15.79 -25.96 -5.31
CA ILE A 46 17.22 -25.64 -5.30
C ILE A 46 17.93 -26.24 -4.08
N ASP A 47 19.20 -26.59 -4.27
CA ASP A 47 20.08 -27.14 -3.23
C ASP A 47 21.33 -26.25 -3.01
N GLY A 48 21.56 -25.30 -3.93
CA GLY A 48 22.72 -24.41 -3.91
C GLY A 48 22.62 -23.31 -2.85
N GLN A 49 23.70 -22.52 -2.73
CA GLN A 49 23.75 -21.33 -1.88
C GLN A 49 22.98 -20.15 -2.50
N VAL A 50 22.74 -19.08 -1.74
CA VAL A 50 22.07 -17.85 -2.23
C VAL A 50 22.73 -17.29 -3.50
N SER A 51 24.02 -17.58 -3.72
CA SER A 51 24.76 -17.26 -4.94
C SER A 51 24.15 -17.81 -6.23
N THR A 52 23.29 -18.85 -6.18
CA THR A 52 22.53 -19.30 -7.36
C THR A 52 21.55 -18.26 -7.86
N LEU A 53 21.16 -17.28 -7.04
CA LEU A 53 20.31 -16.15 -7.45
C LEU A 53 21.13 -14.90 -7.85
N SER A 54 22.46 -14.97 -7.82
CA SER A 54 23.33 -13.81 -8.04
C SER A 54 23.62 -13.49 -9.52
N THR A 55 23.12 -14.29 -10.46
CA THR A 55 23.24 -14.00 -11.90
C THR A 55 22.49 -12.72 -12.25
N LYS A 56 23.02 -11.91 -13.18
CA LYS A 56 22.44 -10.63 -13.62
C LYS A 56 20.93 -10.73 -13.90
N ARG A 57 20.53 -11.69 -14.74
CA ARG A 57 19.12 -11.93 -15.09
C ARG A 57 18.19 -12.14 -13.88
N ARG A 58 18.62 -12.92 -12.89
CA ARG A 58 17.82 -13.21 -11.67
C ARG A 58 17.74 -12.01 -10.74
N LYS A 59 18.81 -11.21 -10.66
CA LYS A 59 18.79 -9.93 -9.95
C LYS A 59 17.84 -8.95 -10.62
N ASP A 60 17.84 -8.90 -11.96
CA ASP A 60 16.97 -8.01 -12.73
C ASP A 60 15.50 -8.36 -12.52
N ILE A 61 15.12 -9.64 -12.50
CA ILE A 61 13.75 -10.10 -12.18
C ILE A 61 13.29 -9.57 -10.81
N ILE A 62 14.14 -9.71 -9.78
CA ILE A 62 13.83 -9.27 -8.41
C ILE A 62 13.75 -7.73 -8.34
N ALA A 63 14.68 -7.04 -9.00
CA ALA A 63 14.71 -5.58 -9.03
C ALA A 63 13.47 -5.00 -9.74
N GLN A 64 13.09 -5.58 -10.88
CA GLN A 64 11.89 -5.19 -11.61
C GLN A 64 10.63 -5.38 -10.78
N ALA A 65 10.49 -6.50 -10.10
CA ALA A 65 9.32 -6.75 -9.26
C ALA A 65 9.21 -5.77 -8.07
N ASN A 66 10.34 -5.41 -7.45
CA ASN A 66 10.35 -4.38 -6.42
C ASN A 66 10.03 -2.99 -7.00
N ALA A 67 10.53 -2.64 -8.19
CA ALA A 67 10.21 -1.39 -8.87
C ALA A 67 8.71 -1.31 -9.21
N GLU A 68 8.12 -2.38 -9.72
CA GLU A 68 6.68 -2.47 -10.00
C GLU A 68 5.84 -2.34 -8.73
N TYR A 69 6.27 -2.95 -7.62
CA TYR A 69 5.64 -2.78 -6.32
C TYR A 69 5.66 -1.30 -5.86
N LEU A 70 6.80 -0.62 -6.00
CA LEU A 70 6.94 0.79 -5.62
C LEU A 70 6.12 1.72 -6.54
N ARG A 71 6.04 1.43 -7.83
CA ARG A 71 5.16 2.16 -8.76
C ARG A 71 3.68 1.95 -8.43
N GLY A 72 3.29 0.75 -8.02
CA GLY A 72 1.94 0.47 -7.52
C GLY A 72 1.57 1.27 -6.25
N LEU A 73 2.58 1.72 -5.49
CA LEU A 73 2.40 2.66 -4.37
C LEU A 73 2.32 4.13 -4.81
N GLY A 74 2.31 4.41 -6.12
CA GLY A 74 2.21 5.77 -6.68
C GLY A 74 3.51 6.59 -6.58
N MET A 75 4.65 5.94 -6.32
CA MET A 75 5.92 6.64 -6.11
C MET A 75 6.49 7.20 -7.42
N SER A 76 7.00 8.44 -7.36
CA SER A 76 7.74 9.03 -8.48
C SER A 76 9.15 8.44 -8.63
N ASN A 77 9.74 8.53 -9.83
CA ASN A 77 11.08 7.99 -10.11
C ASN A 77 12.20 8.56 -9.20
N SER A 78 12.01 9.77 -8.65
CA SER A 78 12.93 10.39 -7.70
C SER A 78 12.78 9.80 -6.30
N GLU A 79 11.55 9.54 -5.86
CA GLU A 79 11.25 8.90 -4.59
C GLU A 79 11.66 7.42 -4.57
N GLU A 80 11.57 6.73 -5.71
CA GLU A 80 12.06 5.35 -5.88
C GLU A 80 13.57 5.26 -5.58
N LYS A 81 14.36 6.18 -6.14
CA LYS A 81 15.82 6.23 -5.89
C LYS A 81 16.16 6.54 -4.45
N ILE A 82 15.38 7.41 -3.80
CA ILE A 82 15.53 7.71 -2.38
C ILE A 82 15.15 6.47 -1.56
N PHE A 83 14.06 5.78 -1.87
CA PHE A 83 13.65 4.58 -1.15
C PHE A 83 14.67 3.43 -1.24
N LEU A 84 15.35 3.28 -2.37
CA LEU A 84 16.38 2.25 -2.57
C LEU A 84 17.65 2.50 -1.74
N SER A 85 17.88 3.72 -1.24
CA SER A 85 18.98 3.98 -0.30
C SER A 85 18.65 3.45 1.11
N ARG A 86 19.63 2.74 1.70
CA ARG A 86 19.47 1.95 2.93
C ARG A 86 18.99 2.78 4.13
N ASN A 87 19.41 4.04 4.23
CA ASN A 87 19.06 4.93 5.35
C ASN A 87 17.69 5.62 5.16
N SER A 88 17.28 5.85 3.92
CA SER A 88 16.04 6.54 3.58
C SER A 88 14.84 5.60 3.56
N LYS A 89 15.03 4.30 3.34
CA LYS A 89 13.96 3.29 3.38
C LYS A 89 13.23 3.23 4.73
N ALA A 90 14.00 3.17 5.83
CA ALA A 90 13.44 3.11 7.18
C ALA A 90 12.71 4.42 7.54
N ALA A 91 13.29 5.57 7.18
CA ALA A 91 12.67 6.88 7.38
C ALA A 91 11.38 7.03 6.57
N TYR A 92 11.34 6.50 5.34
CA TYR A 92 10.17 6.55 4.47
C TYR A 92 9.03 5.67 4.98
N LEU A 93 9.32 4.43 5.37
CA LEU A 93 8.31 3.54 5.99
C LEU A 93 7.78 4.13 7.30
N ALA A 94 8.64 4.76 8.11
CA ALA A 94 8.22 5.47 9.31
C ALA A 94 7.30 6.66 8.98
N ARG A 95 7.58 7.39 7.89
CA ARG A 95 6.74 8.50 7.39
C ARG A 95 5.38 8.00 6.92
N ILE A 96 5.32 6.95 6.10
CA ILE A 96 4.04 6.33 5.67
C ILE A 96 3.22 5.93 6.89
N LYS A 97 3.84 5.25 7.86
CA LYS A 97 3.15 4.84 9.09
C LYS A 97 2.59 6.04 9.87
N ARG A 98 3.35 7.14 9.95
CA ARG A 98 2.89 8.39 10.58
C ARG A 98 1.73 9.01 9.80
N GLN A 99 1.83 9.08 8.48
CA GLN A 99 0.78 9.62 7.61
C GLN A 99 -0.51 8.81 7.72
N ASN A 100 -0.45 7.48 7.69
CA ASN A 100 -1.62 6.63 7.85
C ASN A 100 -2.27 6.81 9.23
N LYS A 101 -1.46 6.97 10.29
CA LYS A 101 -1.98 7.25 11.64
C LYS A 101 -2.68 8.61 11.69
N GLU A 102 -2.13 9.62 11.01
CA GLU A 102 -2.74 10.95 10.95
C GLU A 102 -4.03 10.95 10.15
N ILE A 103 -4.07 10.27 9.00
CA ILE A 103 -5.29 10.08 8.21
C ILE A 103 -6.38 9.42 9.07
N GLN A 104 -6.02 8.37 9.83
CA GLN A 104 -6.98 7.72 10.71
C GLN A 104 -7.50 8.68 11.79
N ARG A 105 -6.59 9.43 12.44
CA ARG A 105 -6.97 10.43 13.45
C ARG A 105 -7.91 11.49 12.86
N LEU A 106 -7.63 12.00 11.67
CA LEU A 106 -8.46 12.99 10.99
C LEU A 106 -9.85 12.43 10.64
N LYS A 107 -9.92 11.16 10.20
CA LYS A 107 -11.20 10.47 9.96
C LYS A 107 -12.01 10.32 11.25
N ASP A 108 -11.36 9.94 12.36
CA ASP A 108 -12.01 9.81 13.66
C ASP A 108 -12.51 11.16 14.18
N GLN A 109 -11.72 12.22 14.01
CA GLN A 109 -12.11 13.59 14.36
C GLN A 109 -13.28 14.09 13.51
N LEU A 110 -13.24 13.88 12.20
CA LEU A 110 -14.35 14.23 11.30
C LEU A 110 -15.63 13.51 11.73
N SER A 111 -15.56 12.20 11.99
CA SER A 111 -16.70 11.42 12.48
C SER A 111 -17.27 11.96 13.79
N THR A 112 -16.39 12.30 14.74
CA THR A 112 -16.78 12.90 16.03
C THR A 112 -17.45 14.26 15.84
N ASN A 113 -16.90 15.11 14.99
CA ASN A 113 -17.46 16.41 14.67
C ASN A 113 -18.84 16.27 14.01
N THR A 114 -19.01 15.35 13.06
CA THR A 114 -20.29 15.05 12.42
C THR A 114 -21.34 14.61 13.44
N HIS A 115 -20.99 13.69 14.35
CA HIS A 115 -21.90 13.25 15.43
C HIS A 115 -22.28 14.40 16.37
N THR A 116 -21.32 15.27 16.69
CA THR A 116 -21.53 16.44 17.55
C THR A 116 -22.48 17.43 16.89
N LEU A 117 -22.27 17.75 15.61
CA LEU A 117 -23.16 18.62 14.83
C LEU A 117 -24.58 18.06 14.75
N ILE A 118 -24.75 16.76 14.49
CA ILE A 118 -26.07 16.11 14.50
C ILE A 118 -26.73 16.26 15.88
N SER A 119 -25.97 16.09 16.96
CA SER A 119 -26.48 16.22 18.33
C SER A 119 -26.93 17.65 18.64
N ILE A 120 -26.15 18.65 18.22
CA ILE A 120 -26.52 20.06 18.34
C ILE A 120 -27.80 20.35 17.55
N ILE A 121 -27.90 19.90 16.30
CA ILE A 121 -29.10 20.09 15.47
C ILE A 121 -30.31 19.45 16.15
N ARG A 122 -30.20 18.23 16.66
CA ARG A 122 -31.30 17.56 17.39
C ARG A 122 -31.71 18.34 18.63
N MET A 123 -30.75 18.84 19.40
CA MET A 123 -31.02 19.66 20.58
C MET A 123 -31.75 20.96 20.20
N LEU A 124 -31.28 21.65 19.16
CA LEU A 124 -31.92 22.89 18.71
C LEU A 124 -33.36 22.65 18.20
N LYS A 125 -33.63 21.53 17.50
CA LYS A 125 -35.01 21.17 17.10
C LYS A 125 -35.98 21.00 18.28
N VAL A 126 -35.48 20.54 19.43
CA VAL A 126 -36.31 20.34 20.63
C VAL A 126 -36.51 21.66 21.37
N THR A 127 -35.46 22.50 21.42
CA THR A 127 -35.45 23.73 22.24
C THR A 127 -36.02 24.94 21.52
N THR A 128 -35.96 25.00 20.18
CA THR A 128 -36.38 26.17 19.41
C THR A 128 -37.37 25.81 18.30
N PRO A 129 -38.33 26.70 17.98
CA PRO A 129 -39.27 26.50 16.88
C PRO A 129 -38.66 26.85 15.50
N ILE A 130 -37.33 26.89 15.38
CA ILE A 130 -36.64 27.31 14.15
C ILE A 130 -36.63 26.12 13.16
N PRO A 131 -37.06 26.31 11.90
CA PRO A 131 -36.97 25.28 10.87
C PRO A 131 -35.54 25.15 10.35
N ILE A 132 -34.70 24.44 11.11
CA ILE A 132 -33.26 24.27 10.86
C ILE A 132 -33.01 23.64 9.49
N GLU A 133 -33.88 22.75 9.03
CA GLU A 133 -33.81 22.10 7.71
C GLU A 133 -33.90 23.13 6.58
N SER A 134 -34.76 24.14 6.73
CA SER A 134 -34.89 25.20 5.73
C SER A 134 -33.63 26.05 5.66
N ILE A 135 -33.01 26.34 6.81
CA ILE A 135 -31.78 27.15 6.88
C ILE A 135 -30.59 26.38 6.29
N LEU A 136 -30.49 25.08 6.59
CA LEU A 136 -29.40 24.24 6.10
C LEU A 136 -29.54 23.88 4.62
N SER A 137 -30.77 23.89 4.07
CA SER A 137 -31.03 23.50 2.68
C SER A 137 -30.25 24.34 1.67
N ASP A 138 -30.22 25.67 1.84
CA ASP A 138 -29.52 26.57 0.91
C ASP A 138 -28.00 26.28 0.88
N PHE A 139 -27.41 26.02 2.06
CA PHE A 139 -26.00 25.66 2.17
C PHE A 139 -25.71 24.28 1.59
N LEU A 140 -26.58 23.29 1.82
CA LEU A 140 -26.44 21.93 1.28
C LEU A 140 -26.56 21.92 -0.25
N ILE A 141 -27.48 22.69 -0.81
CA ILE A 141 -27.65 22.84 -2.26
C ILE A 141 -26.41 23.51 -2.88
N ALA A 142 -25.87 24.54 -2.22
CA ALA A 142 -24.66 25.20 -2.68
C ALA A 142 -23.44 24.26 -2.67
N GLU A 143 -23.27 23.44 -1.63
CA GLU A 143 -22.19 22.44 -1.57
C GLU A 143 -22.40 21.29 -2.57
N LEU A 144 -23.63 20.82 -2.76
CA LEU A 144 -23.94 19.81 -3.79
C LEU A 144 -23.54 20.29 -5.18
N ARG A 145 -23.85 21.54 -5.54
CA ARG A 145 -23.46 22.11 -6.83
C ARG A 145 -21.94 22.19 -7.01
N LYS A 146 -21.21 22.59 -5.95
CA LYS A 146 -19.74 22.61 -6.00
C LYS A 146 -19.15 21.20 -6.18
N ALA A 147 -19.75 20.18 -5.57
CA ALA A 147 -19.31 18.80 -5.72
C ALA A 147 -19.63 18.24 -7.12
N GLU A 148 -20.72 18.67 -7.75
CA GLU A 148 -21.05 18.34 -9.14
C GLU A 148 -20.09 19.01 -10.14
N ASP A 149 -19.68 20.26 -9.87
CA ASP A 149 -18.76 21.02 -10.72
C ASP A 149 -17.30 20.55 -10.60
N ASN A 150 -16.93 19.87 -9.51
CA ASN A 150 -15.58 19.39 -9.25
C ASN A 150 -15.61 17.91 -8.81
N PRO A 151 -15.87 16.98 -9.74
CA PRO A 151 -15.86 15.55 -9.46
C PRO A 151 -14.41 15.11 -9.36
N ASP A 152 -13.86 15.10 -8.15
CA ASP A 152 -12.61 14.39 -7.84
C ASP A 152 -12.75 12.88 -8.13
#